data_AF-A0AB37H8D9-F1
#
_entry.id   AF-A0AB37H8D9-F1
#
_cell.length_a   1.000
_cell.length_b   1.000
_cell.length_c   1.000
_cell.angle_alpha   90.00
_cell.angle_beta   90.00
_cell.angle_gamma   90.00
#
_symmetry.space_group_name_H-M   'P 1'
#
loop_
_entity.id
_entity.type
_entity.pdbx_description
1 polymer ?
#
loop_
_entity_poly.entity_id
_entity_poly.type
_entity_poly.pdbx_seq_one_letter_code
_entity_poly.pdbx_strand_id
1 'polypeptide(L)'
;MIGGIIFNNTKSLLKSFTIILFSLIMALSGLLTFSTPNQAQAASKASLKVKVSNTEVPANAEQQAESQFSSYAQALSQIDKSGTNGEYKLGKPFKIYKFNGQEDGNYYFPVLQGEHIKYVLTVTPKNENDVNADKNSANYSVRISKFIADSLNQYRQANTPITIFTNKDGYFAEHNHKIEMIKQTKLADDKTAPSTPAAPKMQMNKTVDASQPISQQRSVATKYVNTLPHFQIRETQGNNGWCAGFTMAALLNATKNTNQYRAQDIMRTIHPGLSGQRFQFTGLTPDEMIQYGRSQGKNPTYYNSMPSYDMVDQYTSDNKGIAILSERVESTNGLHGRHAMAVVGNAVLANNQKVIVFWNPWDSDVSLQPVDSNIIPVSDGSHFRWFASIPGY
;
A
#
# COMPACT_ATOMS: atom_id res chain seq x y z
N MET A 1 -110.83 -17.69 1.08
CA MET A 1 -110.28 -17.22 -0.22
C MET A 1 -108.78 -17.44 -0.14
N ILE A 2 -108.24 -18.43 -0.88
CA ILE A 2 -107.44 -18.22 -2.11
C ILE A 2 -106.29 -17.23 -1.84
N GLY A 3 -104.99 -17.53 -1.93
CA GLY A 3 -104.24 -18.63 -2.53
C GLY A 3 -102.98 -18.05 -3.19
N GLY A 4 -101.80 -18.66 -2.95
CA GLY A 4 -100.54 -18.55 -3.75
C GLY A 4 -99.84 -17.16 -3.83
N ILE A 5 -98.53 -16.98 -4.07
CA ILE A 5 -97.42 -17.83 -4.54
C ILE A 5 -96.08 -17.21 -4.03
N ILE A 6 -95.23 -18.06 -3.44
CA ILE A 6 -93.77 -18.30 -3.64
C ILE A 6 -92.89 -17.18 -4.28
N PHE A 7 -91.78 -16.78 -3.64
CA PHE A 7 -90.39 -17.13 -4.07
C PHE A 7 -89.25 -16.60 -3.18
N ASN A 8 -88.30 -17.53 -2.98
CA ASN A 8 -86.90 -17.50 -2.53
C ASN A 8 -86.18 -16.17 -2.31
N ASN A 9 -85.35 -16.17 -1.25
CA ASN A 9 -84.03 -15.54 -1.33
C ASN A 9 -82.95 -16.30 -0.52
N THR A 10 -82.56 -17.47 -1.02
CA THR A 10 -81.37 -18.24 -0.58
C THR A 10 -80.17 -17.89 -1.46
N LYS A 11 -79.64 -16.66 -1.37
CA LYS A 11 -78.39 -16.28 -2.08
C LYS A 11 -77.46 -15.32 -1.33
N SER A 12 -77.49 -15.30 0.01
CA SER A 12 -76.56 -14.45 0.80
C SER A 12 -75.76 -15.17 1.89
N LEU A 13 -75.79 -16.52 1.96
CA LEU A 13 -75.09 -17.28 3.00
C LEU A 13 -73.95 -18.18 2.49
N LEU A 14 -73.73 -18.27 1.17
CA LEU A 14 -72.71 -19.15 0.59
C LEU A 14 -71.37 -18.47 0.23
N LYS A 15 -71.21 -17.16 0.43
CA LYS A 15 -69.93 -16.46 0.15
C LYS A 15 -69.04 -16.22 1.38
N SER A 16 -69.54 -16.49 2.59
CA SER A 16 -68.78 -16.26 3.84
C SER A 16 -68.15 -17.53 4.43
N PHE A 17 -68.38 -18.70 3.85
CA PHE A 17 -67.83 -19.98 4.35
C PHE A 17 -66.61 -20.50 3.57
N THR A 18 -66.26 -19.92 2.42
CA THR A 18 -65.09 -20.36 1.63
C THR A 18 -63.78 -19.70 2.09
N ILE A 19 -63.84 -18.57 2.81
CA ILE A 19 -62.66 -17.81 3.24
C ILE A 19 -62.08 -18.34 4.58
N ILE A 20 -62.91 -19.01 5.40
CA ILE A 20 -62.47 -19.55 6.70
C ILE A 20 -61.82 -20.95 6.57
N LEU A 21 -62.13 -21.70 5.50
CA LEU A 21 -61.52 -23.02 5.28
C LEU A 21 -60.10 -22.95 4.67
N PHE A 22 -59.75 -21.85 3.99
CA PHE A 22 -58.38 -21.63 3.48
C PHE A 22 -57.42 -21.12 4.56
N SER A 23 -57.95 -20.51 5.63
CA SER A 23 -57.17 -20.00 6.76
C SER A 23 -56.88 -21.06 7.83
N LEU A 24 -57.60 -22.19 7.84
CA LEU A 24 -57.31 -23.31 8.75
C LEU A 24 -56.29 -24.31 8.18
N ILE A 25 -56.18 -24.44 6.84
CA ILE A 25 -55.18 -25.30 6.20
C ILE A 25 -53.78 -24.65 6.18
N MET A 26 -53.71 -23.31 6.18
CA MET A 26 -52.44 -22.57 6.32
C MET A 26 -51.94 -22.49 7.79
N ALA A 27 -52.77 -22.84 8.77
CA ALA A 27 -52.41 -22.86 10.19
C ALA A 27 -51.95 -24.25 10.68
N LEU A 28 -52.03 -25.29 9.85
CA LEU A 28 -51.71 -26.68 10.21
C LEU A 28 -50.58 -27.31 9.39
N SER A 29 -49.79 -26.50 8.68
CA SER A 29 -48.50 -26.91 8.07
C SER A 29 -47.29 -26.44 8.90
N GLY A 30 -47.52 -25.84 10.08
CA GLY A 30 -46.51 -25.32 10.99
C GLY A 30 -46.00 -26.32 12.03
N LEU A 31 -45.85 -27.60 11.69
CA LEU A 31 -45.27 -28.60 12.59
C LEU A 31 -44.08 -29.32 11.92
N LEU A 32 -42.91 -29.08 12.54
CA LEU A 32 -41.72 -29.92 12.57
C LEU A 32 -40.79 -29.88 11.34
N THR A 33 -40.09 -28.77 11.17
CA THR A 33 -38.64 -28.86 11.01
C THR A 33 -37.99 -28.50 12.34
N PHE A 34 -37.64 -29.53 13.11
CA PHE A 34 -36.53 -29.40 14.05
C PHE A 34 -35.28 -29.14 13.21
N SER A 35 -35.04 -27.87 12.86
CA SER A 35 -33.67 -27.45 12.66
C SER A 35 -33.00 -27.72 14.00
N THR A 36 -32.11 -28.71 14.01
CA THR A 36 -31.00 -28.70 14.95
C THR A 36 -30.52 -27.25 15.04
N PRO A 37 -30.12 -26.74 16.22
CA PRO A 37 -29.24 -25.61 16.23
C PRO A 37 -27.96 -26.11 15.56
N ASN A 38 -27.93 -26.08 14.22
CA ASN A 38 -26.75 -25.64 13.54
C ASN A 38 -26.46 -24.34 14.27
N GLN A 39 -25.48 -24.39 15.16
CA GLN A 39 -24.39 -23.46 15.09
C GLN A 39 -24.14 -23.29 13.58
N ALA A 40 -24.86 -22.37 12.95
CA ALA A 40 -24.27 -21.57 11.93
C ALA A 40 -23.04 -21.05 12.66
N GLN A 41 -21.91 -21.75 12.49
CA GLN A 41 -20.61 -21.14 12.60
C GLN A 41 -20.82 -19.83 11.88
N ALA A 42 -20.94 -18.74 12.64
CA ALA A 42 -20.95 -17.41 12.07
C ALA A 42 -19.75 -17.44 11.15
N ALA A 43 -20.00 -17.48 9.82
CA ALA A 43 -18.95 -17.74 8.85
C ALA A 43 -17.83 -16.78 9.22
N SER A 44 -16.71 -17.32 9.73
CA SER A 44 -15.81 -16.52 10.53
C SER A 44 -15.41 -15.35 9.66
N LYS A 45 -15.84 -14.14 10.03
CA LYS A 45 -15.66 -12.98 9.18
C LYS A 45 -14.17 -12.92 8.84
N ALA A 46 -13.84 -13.00 7.55
CA ALA A 46 -12.47 -13.16 7.10
C ALA A 46 -11.59 -12.13 7.82
N SER A 47 -10.49 -12.59 8.42
CA SER A 47 -9.70 -11.79 9.34
C SER A 47 -8.22 -12.01 9.10
N LEU A 48 -7.47 -10.91 9.04
CA LEU A 48 -6.02 -10.95 8.95
C LEU A 48 -5.45 -11.11 10.35
N LYS A 49 -5.00 -12.32 10.68
CA LYS A 49 -4.32 -12.61 11.95
C LYS A 49 -2.81 -12.52 11.73
N VAL A 50 -2.13 -11.61 12.44
CA VAL A 50 -0.68 -11.44 12.35
C VAL A 50 -0.04 -11.76 13.70
N LYS A 51 0.93 -12.66 13.70
CA LYS A 51 1.73 -13.01 14.86
C LYS A 51 2.79 -11.93 15.09
N VAL A 52 2.92 -11.47 16.34
CA VAL A 52 3.88 -10.44 16.75
C VAL A 52 4.51 -10.81 18.08
N SER A 53 5.71 -10.28 18.34
CA SER A 53 6.41 -10.45 19.62
C SER A 53 5.70 -9.71 20.76
N ASN A 54 5.21 -8.50 20.48
CA ASN A 54 4.44 -7.64 21.37
C ASN A 54 3.47 -6.77 20.56
N THR A 55 2.45 -6.20 21.22
CA THR A 55 1.42 -5.35 20.60
C THR A 55 1.64 -3.86 20.85
N GLU A 56 2.76 -3.47 21.45
CA GLU A 56 3.01 -2.09 21.87
C GLU A 56 3.36 -1.23 20.65
N VAL A 57 2.67 -0.09 20.54
CA VAL A 57 2.94 0.97 19.58
C VAL A 57 3.00 2.29 20.37
N PRO A 58 4.02 3.15 20.13
CA PRO A 58 4.09 4.47 20.74
C PRO A 58 2.83 5.29 20.48
N ALA A 59 2.32 5.97 21.51
CA ALA A 59 1.06 6.72 21.43
C ALA A 59 1.09 7.82 20.36
N ASN A 60 2.26 8.45 20.14
CA ASN A 60 2.45 9.42 19.08
C ASN A 60 2.36 8.79 17.67
N ALA A 61 2.87 7.58 17.47
CA ALA A 61 2.73 6.84 16.21
C ALA A 61 1.27 6.45 15.95
N GLU A 62 0.54 5.99 16.97
CA GLU A 62 -0.90 5.70 16.87
C GLU A 62 -1.70 6.97 16.52
N GLN A 63 -1.41 8.09 17.19
CA GLN A 63 -2.06 9.38 16.92
C GLN A 63 -1.81 9.86 15.49
N GLN A 64 -0.58 9.71 14.97
CA GLN A 64 -0.29 10.04 13.57
C GLN A 64 -1.14 9.19 12.60
N ALA A 65 -1.28 7.89 12.87
CA ALA A 65 -2.10 7.01 12.04
C ALA A 65 -3.60 7.39 12.07
N GLU A 66 -4.18 7.50 13.26
CA GLU A 66 -5.61 7.76 13.45
C GLU A 66 -6.05 9.12 12.89
N SER A 67 -5.19 10.13 12.99
CA SER A 67 -5.52 11.50 12.54
C SER A 67 -5.44 11.68 11.01
N GLN A 68 -4.67 10.84 10.31
CA GLN A 68 -4.32 11.10 8.90
C GLN A 68 -4.84 10.05 7.91
N PHE A 69 -5.10 8.81 8.35
CA PHE A 69 -5.31 7.67 7.44
C PHE A 69 -6.38 7.92 6.36
N SER A 70 -7.53 8.51 6.72
CA SER A 70 -8.65 8.72 5.80
C SER A 70 -8.30 9.72 4.70
N SER A 71 -7.63 10.82 5.05
CA SER A 71 -7.19 11.83 4.07
C SER A 71 -6.12 11.30 3.11
N TYR A 72 -5.20 10.48 3.62
CA TYR A 72 -4.17 9.83 2.81
C TYR A 72 -4.79 8.80 1.86
N ALA A 73 -5.71 7.95 2.36
CA ALA A 73 -6.41 6.94 1.56
C ALA A 73 -7.25 7.56 0.45
N GLN A 74 -7.95 8.67 0.74
CA GLN A 74 -8.73 9.39 -0.24
C GLN A 74 -7.86 10.05 -1.32
N ALA A 75 -6.70 10.60 -0.96
CA ALA A 75 -5.80 11.17 -1.95
C ALA A 75 -5.21 10.09 -2.86
N LEU A 76 -4.74 8.98 -2.28
CA LEU A 76 -4.21 7.88 -3.08
C LEU A 76 -5.28 7.28 -4.00
N SER A 77 -6.54 7.14 -3.54
CA SER A 77 -7.63 6.61 -4.37
C SER A 77 -8.00 7.50 -5.56
N GLN A 78 -7.84 8.81 -5.43
CA GLN A 78 -8.01 9.75 -6.53
C GLN A 78 -6.84 9.68 -7.51
N ILE A 79 -5.61 9.59 -7.00
CA ILE A 79 -4.37 9.54 -7.80
C ILE A 79 -4.29 8.24 -8.61
N ASP A 80 -4.56 7.09 -7.99
CA ASP A 80 -4.50 5.79 -8.64
C ASP A 80 -5.78 5.44 -9.43
N LYS A 81 -6.73 6.39 -9.48
CA LYS A 81 -8.02 6.28 -10.17
C LYS A 81 -8.88 5.11 -9.69
N SER A 82 -8.64 4.57 -8.48
CA SER A 82 -9.53 3.60 -7.86
C SER A 82 -10.83 4.23 -7.32
N GLY A 83 -10.86 5.56 -7.15
CA GLY A 83 -12.01 6.43 -7.33
C GLY A 83 -13.23 6.24 -6.40
N THR A 84 -13.18 5.37 -5.40
CA THR A 84 -14.30 5.13 -4.51
C THR A 84 -14.26 6.09 -3.33
N ASN A 85 -15.01 7.20 -3.42
CA ASN A 85 -15.38 7.97 -2.24
C ASN A 85 -16.13 7.04 -1.27
N GLY A 86 -15.85 7.12 0.03
CA GLY A 86 -16.51 6.24 0.97
C GLY A 86 -15.94 6.30 2.37
N GLU A 87 -16.30 5.29 3.14
CA GLU A 87 -15.77 5.15 4.48
C GLU A 87 -14.49 4.32 4.46
N TYR A 88 -13.46 4.84 5.10
CA TYR A 88 -12.24 4.11 5.38
C TYR A 88 -12.21 3.67 6.84
N LYS A 89 -11.64 2.50 7.09
CA LYS A 89 -11.43 1.95 8.42
C LYS A 89 -9.93 1.71 8.62
N LEU A 90 -9.41 2.15 9.75
CA LEU A 90 -8.04 1.87 10.17
C LEU A 90 -8.05 0.57 10.98
N GLY A 91 -7.31 -0.44 10.53
CA GLY A 91 -7.12 -1.70 11.22
C GLY A 91 -6.09 -1.60 12.35
N LYS A 92 -6.04 -2.61 13.22
CA LYS A 92 -4.99 -2.71 14.26
C LYS A 92 -3.59 -2.79 13.62
N PRO A 93 -2.58 -2.12 14.23
CA PRO A 93 -1.23 -2.16 13.72
C PRO A 93 -0.60 -3.55 13.84
N PHE A 94 0.29 -3.87 12.91
CA PHE A 94 1.22 -4.99 13.01
C PHE A 94 2.66 -4.52 12.76
N LYS A 95 3.61 -5.41 13.07
CA LYS A 95 5.05 -5.17 12.94
C LYS A 95 5.67 -6.17 11.97
N ILE A 96 6.75 -5.76 11.32
CA ILE A 96 7.55 -6.61 10.44
C ILE A 96 8.90 -6.87 11.12
N TYR A 97 9.44 -8.06 10.90
CA TYR A 97 10.67 -8.51 11.54
C TYR A 97 11.74 -8.87 10.51
N LYS A 98 13.00 -8.57 10.81
CA LYS A 98 14.14 -9.15 10.12
C LYS A 98 14.28 -10.62 10.53
N PHE A 99 14.88 -11.44 9.67
CA PHE A 99 15.11 -12.86 9.97
C PHE A 99 16.04 -13.10 11.18
N ASN A 100 16.78 -12.09 11.61
CA ASN A 100 17.60 -12.13 12.84
C ASN A 100 16.79 -11.84 14.12
N GLY A 101 15.48 -11.58 14.04
CA GLY A 101 14.63 -11.30 15.20
C GLY A 101 14.34 -9.83 15.47
N GLN A 102 15.02 -8.90 14.80
CA GLN A 102 14.84 -7.48 15.05
C GLN A 102 13.56 -6.95 14.41
N GLU A 103 12.82 -6.10 15.13
CA GLU A 103 11.77 -5.28 14.52
C GLU A 103 12.40 -4.33 13.48
N ASP A 104 11.68 -4.05 12.41
CA ASP A 104 12.15 -3.18 11.32
C ASP A 104 12.04 -1.68 11.61
N GLY A 105 11.43 -1.31 12.74
CA GLY A 105 11.31 0.07 13.20
C GLY A 105 10.07 0.81 12.68
N ASN A 106 9.20 0.16 11.91
CA ASN A 106 7.97 0.75 11.38
C ASN A 106 6.72 0.14 12.01
N TYR A 107 5.59 0.84 11.88
CA TYR A 107 4.27 0.34 12.28
C TYR A 107 3.32 0.36 11.08
N TYR A 108 2.64 -0.76 10.84
CA TYR A 108 1.85 -0.97 9.64
C TYR A 108 0.38 -1.09 10.00
N PHE A 109 -0.44 -0.16 9.52
CA PHE A 109 -1.87 -0.15 9.74
C PHE A 109 -2.59 -0.48 8.43
N PRO A 110 -3.31 -1.61 8.34
CA PRO A 110 -4.18 -1.87 7.20
C PRO A 110 -5.26 -0.79 7.10
N VAL A 111 -5.44 -0.21 5.92
CA VAL A 111 -6.55 0.70 5.64
C VAL A 111 -7.57 -0.05 4.80
N LEU A 112 -8.75 -0.28 5.39
CA LEU A 112 -9.81 -1.04 4.77
C LEU A 112 -10.84 -0.11 4.11
N GLN A 113 -11.42 -0.59 3.01
CA GLN A 113 -12.64 -0.04 2.43
C GLN A 113 -13.63 -1.19 2.22
N GLY A 114 -14.78 -1.10 2.89
CA GLY A 114 -15.65 -2.26 3.07
C GLY A 114 -14.93 -3.36 3.86
N GLU A 115 -14.81 -4.54 3.26
CA GLU A 115 -14.16 -5.70 3.85
C GLU A 115 -12.71 -5.91 3.37
N HIS A 116 -12.25 -5.16 2.37
CA HIS A 116 -10.95 -5.37 1.76
C HIS A 116 -9.91 -4.41 2.30
N ILE A 117 -8.70 -4.91 2.55
CA ILE A 117 -7.53 -4.07 2.79
C ILE A 117 -7.18 -3.42 1.44
N LYS A 118 -7.30 -2.10 1.34
CA LYS A 118 -7.00 -1.36 0.10
C LYS A 118 -5.57 -0.85 0.09
N TYR A 119 -5.12 -0.37 1.23
CA TYR A 119 -3.81 0.24 1.39
C TYR A 119 -3.19 -0.20 2.71
N VAL A 120 -1.90 0.07 2.86
CA VAL A 120 -1.23 0.04 4.16
C VAL A 120 -0.71 1.44 4.45
N LEU A 121 -1.10 1.96 5.62
CA LEU A 121 -0.52 3.17 6.17
C LEU A 121 0.71 2.75 6.99
N THR A 122 1.89 3.20 6.56
CA THR A 122 3.15 2.96 7.25
C THR A 122 3.48 4.20 8.08
N VAL A 123 3.62 4.00 9.39
CA VAL A 123 4.11 5.01 10.32
C VAL A 123 5.59 4.75 10.56
N THR A 124 6.41 5.76 10.28
CA THR A 124 7.87 5.67 10.23
C THR A 124 8.50 6.87 10.96
N PRO A 125 9.69 6.73 11.56
CA PRO A 125 10.43 7.88 12.11
C PRO A 125 10.54 9.02 11.09
N LYS A 126 10.32 10.25 11.54
CA LYS A 126 10.15 11.41 10.65
C LYS A 126 11.45 11.90 10.01
N ASN A 127 12.56 11.82 10.74
CA ASN A 127 13.88 12.23 10.26
C ASN A 127 14.98 11.30 10.81
N GLU A 128 16.23 11.50 10.39
CA GLU A 128 17.37 10.67 10.79
C GLU A 128 17.61 10.62 12.31
N ASN A 129 17.33 11.71 13.03
CA ASN A 129 17.47 11.74 14.48
C ASN A 129 16.42 10.85 15.14
N ASP A 130 15.20 10.83 14.61
CA ASP A 130 14.11 9.99 15.12
C ASP A 130 14.34 8.49 14.86
N VAL A 131 15.09 8.11 13.80
CA VAL A 131 15.42 6.70 13.50
C VAL A 131 16.24 6.07 14.63
N ASN A 132 17.09 6.86 15.29
CA ASN A 132 17.99 6.40 16.36
C ASN A 132 17.49 6.77 17.76
N ALA A 133 16.34 7.45 17.88
CA ALA A 133 15.78 7.87 19.15
C ALA A 133 15.04 6.72 19.86
N ASP A 134 14.77 6.91 21.15
CA ASP A 134 13.83 6.06 21.86
C ASP A 134 12.45 6.10 21.19
N LYS A 135 11.82 4.93 21.01
CA LYS A 135 10.55 4.80 20.27
C LYS A 135 9.42 5.66 20.86
N ASN A 136 9.41 5.91 22.17
CA ASN A 136 8.38 6.74 22.80
C ASN A 136 8.66 8.25 22.68
N SER A 137 9.89 8.62 22.29
CA SER A 137 10.32 10.03 22.16
C SER A 137 10.50 10.47 20.70
N ALA A 138 10.62 9.53 19.77
CA ALA A 138 10.78 9.78 18.33
C ALA A 138 9.56 10.50 17.73
N ASN A 139 9.76 11.42 16.79
CA ASN A 139 8.67 11.93 15.97
C ASN A 139 8.37 10.98 14.82
N TYR A 140 7.10 10.90 14.45
CA TYR A 140 6.63 10.01 13.39
C TYR A 140 5.98 10.79 12.25
N SER A 141 6.03 10.18 11.07
CA SER A 141 5.30 10.61 9.88
C SER A 141 4.57 9.43 9.27
N VAL A 142 3.54 9.69 8.46
CA VAL A 142 2.78 8.63 7.79
C VAL A 142 2.99 8.67 6.28
N ARG A 143 3.07 7.48 5.71
CA ARG A 143 3.02 7.22 4.27
C ARG A 143 1.88 6.26 4.00
N ILE A 144 1.27 6.36 2.82
CA ILE A 144 0.34 5.36 2.32
C ILE A 144 0.77 4.86 0.94
N SER A 145 0.56 3.56 0.71
CA SER A 145 0.67 2.92 -0.60
C SER A 145 -0.17 1.63 -0.62
N LYS A 146 -0.26 0.93 -1.76
CA LYS A 146 -0.89 -0.40 -1.77
C LYS A 146 -0.04 -1.39 -0.99
N PHE A 147 1.28 -1.23 -1.00
CA PHE A 147 2.21 -2.12 -0.31
C PHE A 147 1.79 -3.60 -0.50
N ILE A 148 2.01 -4.48 0.47
CA ILE A 148 1.59 -5.89 0.41
C ILE A 148 0.07 -6.10 0.61
N ALA A 149 -0.79 -5.10 0.41
CA ALA A 149 -2.23 -5.20 0.71
C ALA A 149 -2.93 -6.37 -0.02
N ASP A 150 -2.60 -6.63 -1.28
CA ASP A 150 -3.17 -7.75 -2.03
C ASP A 150 -2.78 -9.10 -1.42
N SER A 151 -1.50 -9.28 -1.06
CA SER A 151 -1.02 -10.47 -0.34
C SER A 151 -1.70 -10.62 1.03
N LEU A 152 -1.88 -9.52 1.77
CA LEU A 152 -2.59 -9.54 3.06
C LEU A 152 -4.06 -9.97 2.91
N ASN A 153 -4.73 -9.58 1.83
CA ASN A 153 -6.10 -10.03 1.55
C ASN A 153 -6.19 -11.55 1.30
N GLN A 154 -5.15 -12.16 0.70
CA GLN A 154 -5.12 -13.61 0.49
C GLN A 154 -5.07 -14.37 1.83
N TYR A 155 -4.22 -13.94 2.76
CA TYR A 155 -4.13 -14.56 4.09
C TYR A 155 -5.34 -14.28 4.98
N ARG A 156 -6.00 -13.12 4.81
CA ARG A 156 -7.26 -12.80 5.47
C ARG A 156 -8.36 -13.82 5.15
N GLN A 157 -8.46 -14.24 3.89
CA GLN A 157 -9.45 -15.23 3.43
C GLN A 157 -9.14 -16.64 3.95
N ALA A 158 -7.85 -16.99 4.04
CA ALA A 158 -7.40 -18.27 4.57
C ALA A 158 -7.56 -18.40 6.09
N ASN A 159 -7.90 -17.30 6.81
CA ASN A 159 -8.02 -17.22 8.27
C ASN A 159 -6.84 -17.88 9.01
N THR A 160 -5.64 -17.79 8.42
CA THR A 160 -4.43 -18.43 8.93
C THR A 160 -3.51 -17.36 9.52
N PRO A 161 -3.07 -17.51 10.79
CA PRO A 161 -2.12 -16.56 11.38
C PRO A 161 -0.78 -16.59 10.67
N ILE A 162 -0.32 -15.43 10.23
CA ILE A 162 0.96 -15.27 9.52
C ILE A 162 1.95 -14.46 10.34
N THR A 163 3.24 -14.61 10.05
CA THR A 163 4.29 -13.70 10.51
C THR A 163 4.89 -13.01 9.29
N ILE A 164 5.05 -11.68 9.32
CA ILE A 164 5.66 -10.96 8.20
C ILE A 164 7.14 -10.72 8.50
N PHE A 165 7.99 -11.17 7.58
CA PHE A 165 9.43 -11.02 7.64
C PHE A 165 9.97 -10.16 6.52
N THR A 166 11.18 -9.65 6.70
CA THR A 166 11.92 -8.93 5.67
C THR A 166 13.43 -9.19 5.70
N ASN A 167 14.07 -9.02 4.55
CA ASN A 167 15.51 -8.90 4.37
C ASN A 167 15.82 -8.03 3.13
N LYS A 168 17.10 -7.98 2.74
CA LYS A 168 17.58 -7.27 1.54
C LYS A 168 16.92 -7.67 0.22
N ASP A 169 16.34 -8.87 0.13
CA ASP A 169 15.71 -9.39 -1.08
C ASP A 169 14.23 -8.97 -1.19
N GLY A 170 13.55 -8.77 -0.07
CA GLY A 170 12.10 -8.55 -0.07
C GLY A 170 11.38 -8.81 1.25
N TYR A 171 10.06 -8.85 1.15
CA TYR A 171 9.14 -9.22 2.21
C TYR A 171 8.64 -10.63 2.01
N PHE A 172 8.39 -11.30 3.15
CA PHE A 172 7.96 -12.68 3.19
C PHE A 172 6.83 -12.86 4.20
N ALA A 173 5.93 -13.80 3.92
CA ALA A 173 4.97 -14.29 4.89
C ALA A 173 5.36 -15.70 5.32
N GLU A 174 5.40 -15.92 6.63
CA GLU A 174 5.50 -17.25 7.21
C GLU A 174 4.13 -17.72 7.66
N HIS A 175 3.78 -18.92 7.24
CA HIS A 175 2.61 -19.65 7.73
C HIS A 175 2.91 -21.15 7.72
N ASN A 176 2.51 -21.86 8.77
CA ASN A 176 2.75 -23.31 8.91
C ASN A 176 4.21 -23.73 8.66
N HIS A 177 5.18 -22.95 9.16
CA HIS A 177 6.62 -23.16 8.99
C HIS A 177 7.12 -23.08 7.53
N LYS A 178 6.30 -22.59 6.61
CA LYS A 178 6.68 -22.28 5.24
C LYS A 178 6.84 -20.78 5.08
N ILE A 179 7.91 -20.37 4.41
CA ILE A 179 8.17 -18.97 4.06
C ILE A 179 7.88 -18.79 2.58
N GLU A 180 7.05 -17.80 2.27
CA GLU A 180 6.71 -17.40 0.93
C GLU A 180 7.12 -15.94 0.71
N MET A 181 7.76 -15.63 -0.42
CA MET A 181 8.05 -14.25 -0.79
C MET A 181 6.77 -13.57 -1.29
N ILE A 182 6.39 -12.46 -0.65
CA ILE A 182 5.18 -11.70 -0.99
C ILE A 182 5.50 -10.40 -1.73
N LYS A 183 6.76 -9.92 -1.68
CA LYS A 183 7.23 -8.76 -2.44
C LYS A 183 8.75 -8.77 -2.59
N GLN A 184 9.26 -8.57 -3.81
CA GLN A 184 10.69 -8.49 -4.11
C GLN A 184 11.17 -7.04 -4.24
N THR A 185 12.35 -6.71 -3.71
CA THR A 185 12.85 -5.32 -3.61
C THR A 185 14.38 -5.23 -3.61
N LYS A 186 15.04 -6.07 -4.39
CA LYS A 186 16.49 -6.28 -4.29
C LYS A 186 17.29 -5.06 -4.75
N LEU A 187 18.33 -4.69 -3.98
CA LEU A 187 19.23 -3.57 -4.27
C LEU A 187 20.36 -3.93 -5.24
N ALA A 188 20.98 -2.88 -5.81
CA ALA A 188 22.01 -2.95 -6.85
C ALA A 188 23.34 -3.59 -6.39
N ASP A 189 23.74 -3.33 -5.15
CA ASP A 189 25.00 -3.79 -4.57
C ASP A 189 25.00 -5.29 -4.20
N ASP A 190 23.84 -5.93 -4.31
CA ASP A 190 23.67 -7.33 -3.98
C ASP A 190 23.69 -8.23 -5.22
N LYS A 191 24.80 -8.93 -5.48
CA LYS A 191 25.00 -9.75 -6.69
C LYS A 191 24.40 -11.16 -6.62
N THR A 192 23.85 -11.57 -5.47
CA THR A 192 23.41 -12.97 -5.26
C THR A 192 21.98 -13.21 -5.75
N ALA A 193 21.56 -14.45 -5.98
CA ALA A 193 20.12 -14.73 -6.16
C ALA A 193 19.35 -14.43 -4.86
N PRO A 194 18.03 -14.16 -4.92
CA PRO A 194 17.23 -14.04 -3.71
C PRO A 194 17.38 -15.30 -2.85
N SER A 195 17.66 -15.11 -1.58
CA SER A 195 17.74 -16.23 -0.63
C SER A 195 16.34 -16.74 -0.29
N THR A 196 16.20 -18.05 -0.11
CA THR A 196 15.04 -18.63 0.59
C THR A 196 15.45 -18.79 2.05
N PRO A 197 15.18 -17.81 2.93
CA PRO A 197 15.59 -17.88 4.31
C PRO A 197 14.88 -19.03 5.03
N ALA A 198 15.53 -19.58 6.05
CA ALA A 198 14.90 -20.53 6.96
C ALA A 198 13.94 -19.81 7.91
N ALA A 199 12.93 -20.53 8.42
CA ALA A 199 12.02 -20.02 9.44
C ALA A 199 12.82 -19.55 10.67
N PRO A 200 12.76 -18.25 11.02
CA PRO A 200 13.53 -17.75 12.16
C PRO A 200 12.96 -18.36 13.45
N LYS A 201 13.86 -18.76 14.36
CA LYS A 201 13.49 -19.26 15.68
C LYS A 201 13.17 -18.08 16.60
N MET A 202 11.98 -17.51 16.43
CA MET A 202 11.50 -16.39 17.23
C MET A 202 10.22 -16.74 17.97
N GLN A 203 10.12 -16.31 19.22
CA GLN A 203 8.90 -16.48 20.01
C GLN A 203 7.89 -15.38 19.65
N MET A 204 6.92 -15.71 18.81
CA MET A 204 5.79 -14.85 18.52
C MET A 204 4.65 -15.14 19.50
N ASN A 205 4.61 -14.38 20.59
CA ASN A 205 3.77 -14.68 21.76
C ASN A 205 2.37 -14.07 21.69
N LYS A 206 2.09 -13.22 20.70
CA LYS A 206 0.82 -12.52 20.53
C LYS A 206 0.33 -12.66 19.10
N THR A 207 -0.99 -12.57 18.93
CA THR A 207 -1.65 -12.49 17.63
C THR A 207 -2.55 -11.27 17.61
N VAL A 208 -2.40 -10.43 16.59
CA VAL A 208 -3.22 -9.26 16.34
C VAL A 208 -4.20 -9.58 15.21
N ASP A 209 -5.47 -9.20 15.40
CA ASP A 209 -6.42 -9.11 14.29
C ASP A 209 -6.22 -7.77 13.58
N ALA A 210 -5.30 -7.74 12.62
CA ALA A 210 -4.92 -6.51 11.91
C ALA A 210 -6.08 -5.97 11.03
N SER A 211 -7.09 -6.79 10.74
CA SER A 211 -8.31 -6.35 10.04
C SER A 211 -9.40 -5.82 10.97
N GLN A 212 -9.25 -5.95 12.29
CA GLN A 212 -10.19 -5.38 13.25
C GLN A 212 -10.07 -3.85 13.24
N PRO A 213 -11.15 -3.10 12.93
CA PRO A 213 -11.10 -1.65 12.93
C PRO A 213 -10.85 -1.09 14.33
N ILE A 214 -9.95 -0.11 14.43
CA ILE A 214 -9.72 0.74 15.62
C ILE A 214 -10.27 2.15 15.42
N SER A 215 -10.37 2.60 14.17
CA SER A 215 -10.94 3.90 13.81
C SER A 215 -11.69 3.80 12.47
N GLN A 216 -12.69 4.66 12.29
CA GLN A 216 -13.55 4.70 11.11
C GLN A 216 -13.88 6.14 10.80
N GLN A 217 -13.62 6.54 9.56
CA GLN A 217 -13.82 7.92 9.11
C GLN A 217 -14.36 7.93 7.70
N ARG A 218 -15.33 8.81 7.45
CA ARG A 218 -15.79 9.10 6.10
C ARG A 218 -14.73 9.92 5.37
N SER A 219 -14.44 9.56 4.13
CA SER A 219 -13.48 10.28 3.29
C SER A 219 -13.97 11.70 3.01
N VAL A 220 -13.08 12.67 3.18
CA VAL A 220 -13.29 14.06 2.72
C VAL A 220 -12.42 14.27 1.49
N ALA A 221 -12.97 14.92 0.46
CA ALA A 221 -12.28 15.13 -0.79
C ALA A 221 -10.91 15.81 -0.60
N THR A 222 -9.91 15.30 -1.30
CA THR A 222 -8.60 15.94 -1.43
C THR A 222 -8.77 17.33 -2.04
N LYS A 223 -8.05 18.32 -1.52
CA LYS A 223 -8.20 19.71 -1.93
C LYS A 223 -7.54 19.98 -3.27
N TYR A 224 -6.42 19.32 -3.54
CA TYR A 224 -5.63 19.54 -4.74
C TYR A 224 -4.82 18.29 -5.08
N VAL A 225 -4.72 17.97 -6.37
CA VAL A 225 -3.86 16.91 -6.91
C VAL A 225 -3.26 17.42 -8.21
N ASN A 226 -1.95 17.28 -8.35
CA ASN A 226 -1.20 17.58 -9.56
C ASN A 226 -0.22 16.45 -9.83
N THR A 227 -0.29 15.83 -10.99
CA THR A 227 0.56 14.69 -11.36
C THR A 227 0.95 14.78 -12.82
N LEU A 228 2.13 14.28 -13.15
CA LEU A 228 2.60 14.17 -14.53
C LEU A 228 1.56 13.42 -15.39
N PRO A 229 0.99 14.06 -16.43
CA PRO A 229 -0.25 13.60 -17.06
C PRO A 229 -0.14 12.24 -17.76
N HIS A 230 1.06 11.87 -18.21
CA HIS A 230 1.32 10.60 -18.92
C HIS A 230 2.19 9.63 -18.11
N PHE A 231 2.38 9.89 -16.81
CA PHE A 231 3.11 8.97 -15.96
C PHE A 231 2.36 7.65 -15.83
N GLN A 232 3.07 6.56 -16.08
CA GLN A 232 2.54 5.21 -15.97
C GLN A 232 3.67 4.26 -15.59
N ILE A 233 3.41 3.43 -14.60
CA ILE A 233 4.30 2.33 -14.21
C ILE A 233 4.16 1.24 -15.28
N ARG A 234 5.24 1.00 -16.04
CA ARG A 234 5.25 0.04 -17.18
C ARG A 234 6.18 -1.15 -16.98
N GLU A 235 6.98 -1.10 -15.92
CA GLU A 235 7.96 -2.10 -15.53
C GLU A 235 8.35 -1.86 -14.07
N THR A 236 8.68 -2.93 -13.35
CA THR A 236 9.17 -2.87 -11.97
C THR A 236 10.56 -3.47 -11.90
N GLN A 237 11.35 -2.96 -10.96
CA GLN A 237 12.71 -3.42 -10.72
C GLN A 237 12.68 -4.75 -9.95
N GLY A 238 13.18 -5.80 -10.61
CA GLY A 238 13.46 -7.09 -9.99
C GLY A 238 14.89 -7.19 -9.47
N ASN A 239 15.56 -8.30 -9.76
CA ASN A 239 16.93 -8.56 -9.29
C ASN A 239 18.00 -7.87 -10.17
N ASN A 240 18.13 -6.55 -10.09
CA ASN A 240 19.18 -5.79 -10.79
C ASN A 240 19.45 -4.44 -10.10
N GLY A 241 20.50 -3.74 -10.52
CA GLY A 241 20.92 -2.47 -9.95
C GLY A 241 20.44 -1.22 -10.66
N TRP A 242 19.33 -1.29 -11.39
CA TRP A 242 18.96 -0.29 -12.38
C TRP A 242 17.93 0.75 -11.90
N CYS A 243 17.80 0.99 -10.59
CA CYS A 243 16.79 1.91 -10.02
C CYS A 243 16.75 3.28 -10.71
N ALA A 244 17.92 3.84 -11.04
CA ALA A 244 18.04 5.08 -11.80
C ALA A 244 17.57 4.95 -13.26
N GLY A 245 17.85 3.80 -13.91
CA GLY A 245 17.34 3.47 -15.25
C GLY A 245 15.82 3.38 -15.28
N PHE A 246 15.21 2.66 -14.33
CA PHE A 246 13.74 2.59 -14.17
C PHE A 246 13.13 3.98 -13.95
N THR A 247 13.72 4.75 -13.04
CA THR A 247 13.30 6.12 -12.73
C THR A 247 13.33 7.02 -13.97
N MET A 248 14.45 7.06 -14.69
CA MET A 248 14.56 7.86 -15.91
C MET A 248 13.63 7.38 -17.02
N ALA A 249 13.48 6.06 -17.20
CA ALA A 249 12.57 5.51 -18.20
C ALA A 249 11.12 5.95 -17.95
N ALA A 250 10.64 5.85 -16.71
CA ALA A 250 9.29 6.28 -16.34
C ALA A 250 9.10 7.79 -16.53
N LEU A 251 10.06 8.61 -16.08
CA LEU A 251 10.00 10.07 -16.22
C LEU A 251 10.05 10.51 -17.69
N LEU A 252 10.99 9.99 -18.49
CA LEU A 252 11.09 10.33 -19.92
C LEU A 252 9.86 9.87 -20.72
N ASN A 253 9.35 8.69 -20.43
CA ASN A 253 8.09 8.22 -21.03
C ASN A 253 6.93 9.15 -20.69
N ALA A 254 6.83 9.62 -19.44
CA ALA A 254 5.80 10.54 -19.01
C ALA A 254 5.93 11.92 -19.70
N THR A 255 7.12 12.53 -19.63
CA THR A 255 7.30 13.91 -20.05
C THR A 255 7.42 14.07 -21.58
N LYS A 256 7.66 12.96 -22.30
CA LYS A 256 7.62 12.91 -23.77
C LYS A 256 6.38 12.21 -24.33
N ASN A 257 5.45 11.78 -23.46
CA ASN A 257 4.25 11.02 -23.84
C ASN A 257 4.56 9.85 -24.79
N THR A 258 5.44 8.95 -24.35
CA THR A 258 5.88 7.77 -25.11
C THR A 258 5.97 6.55 -24.19
N ASN A 259 6.27 5.39 -24.78
CA ASN A 259 6.50 4.12 -24.08
C ASN A 259 7.80 3.42 -24.52
N GLN A 260 8.67 4.15 -25.23
CA GLN A 260 9.89 3.62 -25.84
C GLN A 260 11.04 3.44 -24.84
N TYR A 261 11.03 4.15 -23.72
CA TYR A 261 12.11 4.04 -22.74
C TYR A 261 11.89 2.85 -21.82
N ARG A 262 12.94 2.03 -21.67
CA ARG A 262 13.03 0.90 -20.73
C ARG A 262 14.34 0.98 -19.97
N ALA A 263 14.33 0.58 -18.70
CA ALA A 263 15.51 0.60 -17.85
C ALA A 263 16.69 -0.13 -18.53
N GLN A 264 16.46 -1.33 -19.05
CA GLN A 264 17.51 -2.12 -19.72
C GLN A 264 18.18 -1.39 -20.89
N ASP A 265 17.41 -0.68 -21.72
CA ASP A 265 17.91 0.04 -22.89
C ASP A 265 18.72 1.27 -22.49
N ILE A 266 18.28 1.98 -21.45
CA ILE A 266 19.03 3.09 -20.86
C ILE A 266 20.36 2.59 -20.31
N MET A 267 20.33 1.53 -19.50
CA MET A 267 21.55 0.94 -18.92
C MET A 267 22.49 0.43 -20.01
N ARG A 268 21.97 -0.18 -21.07
CA ARG A 268 22.76 -0.65 -22.23
C ARG A 268 23.40 0.51 -23.00
N THR A 269 22.70 1.63 -23.13
CA THR A 269 23.21 2.83 -23.80
C THR A 269 24.37 3.45 -23.03
N ILE A 270 24.25 3.54 -21.70
CA ILE A 270 25.27 4.16 -20.84
C ILE A 270 26.46 3.21 -20.64
N HIS A 271 26.23 1.90 -20.52
CA HIS A 271 27.26 0.88 -20.28
C HIS A 271 27.32 -0.20 -21.39
N PRO A 272 27.64 0.16 -22.65
CA PRO A 272 27.56 -0.77 -23.78
C PRO A 272 28.51 -1.97 -23.66
N GLY A 273 29.68 -1.78 -23.03
CA GLY A 273 30.71 -2.80 -22.88
C GLY A 273 30.52 -3.77 -21.70
N LEU A 274 29.52 -3.58 -20.84
CA LEU A 274 29.28 -4.48 -19.70
C LEU A 274 28.45 -5.70 -20.09
N SER A 275 28.74 -6.84 -19.49
CA SER A 275 27.99 -8.10 -19.68
C SER A 275 27.78 -8.86 -18.37
N GLY A 276 26.89 -9.86 -18.38
CA GLY A 276 26.60 -10.73 -17.24
C GLY A 276 26.23 -9.96 -15.96
N GLN A 277 26.72 -10.44 -14.81
CA GLN A 277 26.47 -9.82 -13.51
C GLN A 277 26.99 -8.38 -13.42
N ARG A 278 28.07 -8.03 -14.14
CA ARG A 278 28.57 -6.66 -14.14
C ARG A 278 27.54 -5.71 -14.73
N PHE A 279 26.92 -6.08 -15.86
CA PHE A 279 25.83 -5.28 -16.43
C PHE A 279 24.59 -5.24 -15.52
N GLN A 280 24.21 -6.39 -14.95
CA GLN A 280 23.03 -6.53 -14.11
C GLN A 280 23.07 -5.68 -12.83
N PHE A 281 24.25 -5.49 -12.22
CA PHE A 281 24.40 -4.88 -10.90
C PHE A 281 25.18 -3.57 -10.89
N THR A 282 25.51 -3.02 -12.07
CA THR A 282 26.07 -1.67 -12.15
C THR A 282 24.92 -0.66 -12.09
N GLY A 283 24.97 0.25 -11.11
CA GLY A 283 24.05 1.39 -11.00
C GLY A 283 24.52 2.59 -11.81
N LEU A 284 23.85 3.74 -11.65
CA LEU A 284 24.21 4.99 -12.32
C LEU A 284 24.62 6.06 -11.30
N THR A 285 25.60 6.87 -11.67
CA THR A 285 25.97 8.10 -10.99
C THR A 285 25.03 9.26 -11.38
N PRO A 286 24.91 10.31 -10.55
CA PRO A 286 24.15 11.51 -10.92
C PRO A 286 24.62 12.15 -12.24
N ASP A 287 25.92 12.13 -12.53
CA ASP A 287 26.46 12.69 -13.78
C ASP A 287 26.02 11.88 -15.00
N GLU A 288 26.05 10.55 -14.94
CA GLU A 288 25.52 9.68 -16.01
C GLU A 288 24.03 9.92 -16.22
N MET A 289 23.26 10.06 -15.13
CA MET A 289 21.83 10.37 -15.18
C MET A 289 21.56 11.73 -15.88
N ILE A 290 22.36 12.76 -15.57
CA ILE A 290 22.25 14.10 -16.17
C ILE A 290 22.66 14.08 -17.65
N GLN A 291 23.80 13.46 -17.96
CA GLN A 291 24.30 13.34 -19.34
C GLN A 291 23.33 12.57 -20.22
N TYR A 292 22.77 11.46 -19.72
CA TYR A 292 21.75 10.71 -20.44
C TYR A 292 20.51 11.57 -20.69
N GLY A 293 19.96 12.25 -19.68
CA GLY A 293 18.82 13.15 -19.89
C GLY A 293 19.10 14.25 -20.92
N ARG A 294 20.30 14.84 -20.92
CA ARG A 294 20.74 15.80 -21.96
C ARG A 294 20.78 15.20 -23.36
N SER A 295 21.28 13.98 -23.51
CA SER A 295 21.25 13.26 -24.79
C SER A 295 19.81 13.02 -25.31
N GLN A 296 18.84 12.99 -24.39
CA GLN A 296 17.42 12.86 -24.71
C GLN A 296 16.73 14.22 -24.91
N GLY A 297 17.46 15.32 -25.06
CA GLY A 297 16.88 16.65 -25.30
C GLY A 297 16.21 17.27 -24.06
N LYS A 298 16.59 16.81 -22.86
CA LYS A 298 16.16 17.38 -21.58
C LYS A 298 17.29 18.18 -20.96
N ASN A 299 17.02 18.93 -19.89
CA ASN A 299 18.05 19.69 -19.18
C ASN A 299 18.02 19.39 -17.67
N PRO A 300 18.27 18.13 -17.27
CA PRO A 300 18.32 17.78 -15.87
C PRO A 300 19.48 18.48 -15.15
N THR A 301 19.27 18.86 -13.90
CA THR A 301 20.28 19.48 -13.04
C THR A 301 20.32 18.80 -11.68
N TYR A 302 21.48 18.78 -11.03
CA TYR A 302 21.59 18.27 -9.66
C TYR A 302 21.04 19.31 -8.67
N TYR A 303 20.15 18.87 -7.78
CA TYR A 303 19.60 19.67 -6.69
C TYR A 303 19.92 18.99 -5.36
N ASN A 304 20.72 19.65 -4.52
CA ASN A 304 21.29 19.05 -3.31
C ASN A 304 20.34 19.05 -2.09
N SER A 305 19.09 18.65 -2.30
CA SER A 305 18.12 18.48 -1.21
C SER A 305 16.87 17.72 -1.70
N MET A 306 15.94 17.47 -0.78
CA MET A 306 14.54 17.22 -1.11
C MET A 306 13.91 18.53 -1.65
N PRO A 307 13.24 18.52 -2.82
CA PRO A 307 12.59 19.69 -3.38
C PRO A 307 11.43 20.14 -2.49
N SER A 308 11.18 21.46 -2.43
CA SER A 308 9.99 21.98 -1.76
C SER A 308 8.72 21.55 -2.49
N TYR A 309 7.58 21.58 -1.78
CA TYR A 309 6.28 21.32 -2.40
C TYR A 309 6.04 22.17 -3.64
N ASP A 310 6.31 23.48 -3.55
CA ASP A 310 6.04 24.43 -4.62
C ASP A 310 6.99 24.19 -5.82
N MET A 311 8.22 23.72 -5.57
CA MET A 311 9.11 23.28 -6.65
C MET A 311 8.53 22.05 -7.37
N VAL A 312 8.06 21.04 -6.62
CA VAL A 312 7.42 19.86 -7.22
C VAL A 312 6.20 20.26 -8.04
N ASP A 313 5.38 21.16 -7.50
CA ASP A 313 4.17 21.64 -8.16
C ASP A 313 4.47 22.36 -9.48
N GLN A 314 5.44 23.28 -9.47
CA GLN A 314 5.86 24.00 -10.69
C GLN A 314 6.43 23.04 -11.73
N TYR A 315 7.34 22.13 -11.34
CA TYR A 315 7.95 21.19 -12.28
C TYR A 315 6.92 20.22 -12.86
N THR A 316 5.98 19.75 -12.05
CA THR A 316 4.90 18.87 -12.51
C THR A 316 4.00 19.59 -13.50
N SER A 317 3.62 20.85 -13.22
CA SER A 317 2.82 21.70 -14.11
C SER A 317 3.53 22.01 -15.44
N ASP A 318 4.85 22.17 -15.38
CA ASP A 318 5.73 22.34 -16.56
C ASP A 318 6.00 21.03 -17.32
N ASN A 319 5.42 19.90 -16.88
CA ASN A 319 5.69 18.56 -17.41
C ASN A 319 7.19 18.19 -17.41
N LYS A 320 7.88 18.51 -16.30
CA LYS A 320 9.29 18.21 -16.06
C LYS A 320 9.41 17.18 -14.92
N GLY A 321 10.05 16.06 -15.21
CA GLY A 321 10.24 14.97 -14.25
C GLY A 321 11.32 15.29 -13.21
N ILE A 322 11.16 14.75 -12.00
CA ILE A 322 12.17 14.85 -10.93
C ILE A 322 12.54 13.44 -10.47
N ALA A 323 13.82 13.11 -10.53
CA ALA A 323 14.35 11.91 -9.89
C ALA A 323 14.70 12.21 -8.42
N ILE A 324 14.38 11.26 -7.54
CA ILE A 324 14.75 11.22 -6.13
C ILE A 324 16.07 10.47 -6.03
N LEU A 325 17.04 11.03 -5.31
CA LEU A 325 18.26 10.34 -4.89
C LEU A 325 18.20 10.13 -3.40
N SER A 326 18.31 8.86 -2.99
CA SER A 326 18.21 8.48 -1.59
C SER A 326 19.34 7.55 -1.18
N GLU A 327 19.68 7.61 0.10
CA GLU A 327 20.73 6.78 0.70
C GLU A 327 20.26 6.23 2.04
N ARG A 328 20.68 5.00 2.33
CA ARG A 328 20.35 4.31 3.58
C ARG A 328 20.87 5.08 4.79
N VAL A 329 20.05 5.29 5.81
CA VAL A 329 20.44 5.90 7.08
C VAL A 329 21.26 4.91 7.90
N GLU A 330 20.79 3.67 8.01
CA GLU A 330 21.51 2.61 8.72
C GLU A 330 22.75 2.16 7.92
N SER A 331 23.94 2.42 8.45
CA SER A 331 25.18 2.00 7.80
C SER A 331 25.38 0.49 7.91
N THR A 332 25.83 -0.17 6.83
CA THR A 332 26.41 -1.52 6.91
C THR A 332 27.90 -1.42 6.57
N ASN A 333 28.79 -1.65 7.54
CA ASN A 333 30.24 -1.53 7.37
C ASN A 333 30.71 -0.18 6.78
N GLY A 334 30.01 0.92 7.11
CA GLY A 334 30.30 2.27 6.58
C GLY A 334 29.87 2.50 5.12
N LEU A 335 29.22 1.53 4.48
CA LEU A 335 28.61 1.69 3.17
C LEU A 335 27.12 1.99 3.30
N HIS A 336 26.66 2.99 2.55
CA HIS A 336 25.25 3.36 2.44
C HIS A 336 24.73 2.91 1.08
N GLY A 337 23.80 1.96 1.08
CA GLY A 337 23.06 1.59 -0.13
C GLY A 337 22.35 2.81 -0.69
N ARG A 338 22.39 3.00 -2.00
CA ARG A 338 21.73 4.12 -2.70
C ARG A 338 20.60 3.62 -3.55
N HIS A 339 19.53 4.41 -3.62
CA HIS A 339 18.33 4.07 -4.39
C HIS A 339 17.75 5.31 -5.06
N ALA A 340 17.28 5.14 -6.30
CA ALA A 340 16.64 6.19 -7.06
C ALA A 340 15.15 5.89 -7.27
N MET A 341 14.32 6.93 -7.20
CA MET A 341 12.86 6.85 -7.32
C MET A 341 12.35 8.02 -8.16
N ALA A 342 11.10 7.98 -8.63
CA ALA A 342 10.53 9.03 -9.48
C ALA A 342 9.49 9.86 -8.73
N VAL A 343 9.58 11.18 -8.76
CA VAL A 343 8.45 12.05 -8.37
C VAL A 343 7.40 11.99 -9.47
N VAL A 344 6.16 11.74 -9.08
CA VAL A 344 4.99 11.70 -9.96
C VAL A 344 4.20 13.00 -9.90
N GLY A 345 4.24 13.69 -8.75
CA GLY A 345 3.56 14.96 -8.54
C GLY A 345 3.38 15.29 -7.06
N ASN A 346 2.29 15.96 -6.72
CA ASN A 346 2.00 16.47 -5.38
C ASN A 346 0.48 16.58 -5.12
N ALA A 347 0.09 16.66 -3.85
CA ALA A 347 -1.30 16.84 -3.45
C ALA A 347 -1.42 17.68 -2.16
N VAL A 348 -2.57 18.35 -2.00
CA VAL A 348 -3.01 18.93 -0.73
C VAL A 348 -4.18 18.11 -0.20
N LEU A 349 -3.94 17.45 0.93
CA LEU A 349 -4.92 16.59 1.58
C LEU A 349 -6.06 17.40 2.21
N ALA A 350 -7.16 16.73 2.57
CA ALA A 350 -8.31 17.37 3.20
C ALA A 350 -7.94 18.14 4.50
N ASN A 351 -6.96 17.64 5.25
CA ASN A 351 -6.42 18.23 6.47
C ASN A 351 -5.39 19.38 6.22
N ASN A 352 -5.26 19.87 4.98
CA ASN A 352 -4.26 20.86 4.52
C ASN A 352 -2.81 20.37 4.46
N GLN A 353 -2.55 19.10 4.75
CA GLN A 353 -1.20 18.57 4.65
C GLN A 353 -0.76 18.49 3.19
N LYS A 354 0.45 18.99 2.94
CA LYS A 354 1.11 18.92 1.64
C LYS A 354 1.89 17.62 1.55
N VAL A 355 1.70 16.87 0.47
CA VAL A 355 2.40 15.61 0.21
C VAL A 355 2.97 15.58 -1.21
N ILE A 356 4.05 14.84 -1.38
CA ILE A 356 4.65 14.49 -2.68
C ILE A 356 4.20 13.08 -3.04
N VAL A 357 3.75 12.92 -4.28
CA VAL A 357 3.45 11.63 -4.90
C VAL A 357 4.72 11.14 -5.57
N PHE A 358 5.17 9.93 -5.25
CA PHE A 358 6.35 9.36 -5.87
C PHE A 358 6.18 7.86 -6.13
N TRP A 359 7.00 7.32 -7.02
CA TRP A 359 7.05 5.93 -7.40
C TRP A 359 8.41 5.33 -7.06
N ASN A 360 8.41 4.25 -6.29
CA ASN A 360 9.59 3.42 -6.09
C ASN A 360 9.64 2.34 -7.17
N PRO A 361 10.74 2.17 -7.92
CA PRO A 361 10.87 1.14 -8.95
C PRO A 361 10.48 -0.29 -8.53
N TRP A 362 10.55 -0.64 -7.25
CA TRP A 362 10.10 -1.95 -6.76
C TRP A 362 8.58 -2.13 -6.67
N ASP A 363 7.83 -1.04 -6.78
CA ASP A 363 6.40 -1.01 -6.55
C ASP A 363 5.62 -0.97 -7.87
N SER A 364 4.45 -1.61 -7.90
CA SER A 364 3.48 -1.50 -9.00
C SER A 364 2.50 -0.34 -8.81
N ASP A 365 2.70 0.46 -7.76
CA ASP A 365 1.86 1.56 -7.33
C ASP A 365 2.68 2.76 -6.83
N VAL A 366 2.01 3.90 -6.66
CA VAL A 366 2.63 5.12 -6.13
C VAL A 366 2.41 5.25 -4.62
N SER A 367 3.24 6.05 -3.98
CA SER A 367 3.20 6.31 -2.55
C SER A 367 3.08 7.82 -2.28
N LEU A 368 2.52 8.17 -1.12
CA LEU A 368 2.46 9.56 -0.65
C LEU A 368 3.49 9.80 0.46
N GLN A 369 4.34 10.81 0.27
CA GLN A 369 5.35 11.25 1.24
C GLN A 369 4.98 12.64 1.77
N PRO A 370 4.92 12.87 3.10
CA PRO A 370 4.75 14.21 3.63
C PRO A 370 5.99 15.09 3.38
N VAL A 371 5.77 16.36 3.06
CA VAL A 371 6.85 17.28 2.65
C VAL A 371 7.84 17.65 3.77
N ASP A 372 7.48 17.36 5.02
CA ASP A 372 8.28 17.62 6.21
C ASP A 372 8.99 16.36 6.76
N SER A 373 9.03 15.29 5.95
CA SER A 373 9.77 14.05 6.23
C SER A 373 10.63 13.70 5.03
N ASN A 374 11.95 13.60 5.24
CA ASN A 374 12.90 13.17 4.23
C ASN A 374 13.25 11.68 4.34
N ILE A 375 12.55 10.93 5.20
CA ILE A 375 12.78 9.50 5.41
C ILE A 375 11.77 8.68 4.60
N ILE A 376 12.32 7.73 3.85
CA ILE A 376 11.59 6.79 3.02
C ILE A 376 11.85 5.38 3.57
N PRO A 377 10.85 4.73 4.20
CA PRO A 377 11.01 3.34 4.63
C PRO A 377 11.10 2.45 3.39
N VAL A 378 12.06 1.54 3.40
CA VAL A 378 12.28 0.56 2.34
C VAL A 378 12.14 -0.86 2.87
N SER A 379 12.20 -1.80 1.95
CA SER A 379 11.80 -3.16 2.17
C SER A 379 12.55 -3.92 3.24
N ASP A 380 13.87 -3.84 3.28
CA ASP A 380 14.71 -4.59 4.20
C ASP A 380 14.60 -4.13 5.66
N GLY A 381 13.64 -3.26 5.96
CA GLY A 381 13.44 -2.68 7.28
C GLY A 381 14.45 -1.59 7.60
N SER A 382 14.89 -0.88 6.57
CA SER A 382 15.78 0.28 6.69
C SER A 382 15.08 1.54 6.26
N HIS A 383 15.72 2.66 6.56
CA HIS A 383 15.27 4.00 6.27
C HIS A 383 16.21 4.62 5.25
N PHE A 384 15.67 5.21 4.19
CA PHE A 384 16.45 5.92 3.20
C PHE A 384 16.18 7.42 3.31
N ARG A 385 17.23 8.21 3.52
CA ARG A 385 17.15 9.66 3.45
C ARG A 385 17.09 10.10 2.00
N TRP A 386 16.07 10.88 1.64
CA TRP A 386 16.04 11.69 0.42
C TRP A 386 17.02 12.86 0.57
N PHE A 387 18.25 12.67 0.10
CA PHE A 387 19.34 13.65 0.27
C PHE A 387 19.46 14.62 -0.91
N ALA A 388 19.06 14.20 -2.11
CA ALA A 388 19.16 15.02 -3.31
C ALA A 388 18.12 14.64 -4.37
N SER A 389 18.05 15.45 -5.43
CA SER A 389 17.17 15.24 -6.57
C SER A 389 17.84 15.62 -7.88
N ILE A 390 17.31 15.09 -8.98
CA ILE A 390 17.65 15.52 -10.33
C ILE A 390 16.36 15.97 -11.04
N PRO A 391 15.95 17.24 -10.90
CA PRO A 391 14.85 17.82 -11.66
C PRO A 391 15.21 18.08 -13.13
N GLY A 392 14.23 18.00 -14.03
CA GLY A 392 14.33 18.45 -15.42
C GLY A 392 14.23 17.36 -16.50
N TYR A 393 13.73 16.17 -16.17
CA TYR A 393 13.48 15.07 -17.13
C TYR A 393 12.27 15.27 -18.03
#